data_AF-A0A3M1WXY1-F1
#
_entry.id   AF-A0A3M1WXY1-F1
#
_cell.length_a   1.000
_cell.length_b   1.000
_cell.length_c   1.000
_cell.angle_alpha   90.00
_cell.angle_beta   90.00
_cell.angle_gamma   90.00
#
_symmetry.space_group_name_H-M   'P 1'
#
loop_
_entity.id
_entity.type
_entity.pdbx_description
1 polymer ?
#
loop_
_entity_poly.entity_id
_entity_poly.type
_entity_poly.pdbx_seq_one_letter_code
_entity_poly.pdbx_strand_id
1 'polypeptide(L)'
;MGKRIVMYTTSWCPDCRAAKRFLSEKGIEFEEVDIEKNPEAAEKVMELNNGMRIVPTLDIEGVIVVGDKFDPARFEKDLREAGVL
;
A
#
# COMPACT_ATOMS: atom_id res chain seq x y z
N MET A 1 15.02 -2.06 13.51
CA MET A 1 14.96 -2.59 12.13
C MET A 1 13.56 -2.27 11.63
N GLY A 2 13.40 -1.32 10.70
CA GLY A 2 12.08 -1.01 10.15
C GLY A 2 11.62 -2.17 9.25
N LYS A 3 10.33 -2.48 9.26
CA LYS A 3 9.76 -3.48 8.33
C LYS A 3 9.85 -2.97 6.90
N ARG A 4 10.12 -3.86 5.95
CA ARG A 4 10.03 -3.50 4.53
C ARG A 4 8.57 -3.31 4.14
N ILE A 5 8.26 -2.17 3.52
CA ILE A 5 6.91 -1.84 3.04
C ILE A 5 7.01 -1.64 1.54
N VAL A 6 6.21 -2.39 0.77
CA VAL A 6 6.02 -2.17 -0.66
C VAL A 6 4.60 -1.68 -0.86
N MET A 7 4.43 -0.51 -1.46
CA MET A 7 3.14 0.05 -1.79
C MET A 7 2.93 0.04 -3.30
N TYR A 8 1.92 -0.70 -3.72
CA TYR A 8 1.46 -0.77 -5.10
C TYR A 8 0.48 0.38 -5.38
N THR A 9 0.78 1.15 -6.42
CA THR A 9 0.07 2.39 -6.75
C THR A 9 -0.26 2.47 -8.24
N THR A 10 -1.12 3.42 -8.58
CA THR A 10 -1.25 3.93 -9.96
C THR A 10 -1.06 5.44 -9.97
N SER A 11 -0.70 5.99 -11.12
CA SER A 11 -0.35 7.41 -11.27
C SER A 11 -1.53 8.37 -11.04
N TRP A 12 -2.74 7.92 -11.37
CA TRP A 12 -3.96 8.73 -11.33
C TRP A 12 -4.79 8.54 -10.05
N CYS A 13 -4.49 7.54 -9.22
CA CYS A 13 -5.31 7.21 -8.06
C CYS A 13 -5.16 8.27 -6.94
N PRO A 14 -6.25 8.95 -6.52
CA PRO A 14 -6.22 9.93 -5.43
C PRO A 14 -5.90 9.27 -4.08
N ASP A 15 -6.44 8.08 -3.81
CA ASP A 15 -6.18 7.33 -2.57
C ASP A 15 -4.71 6.93 -2.43
N CYS A 16 -4.06 6.56 -3.54
CA CYS A 16 -2.62 6.32 -3.55
C CYS A 16 -1.82 7.56 -3.11
N ARG A 17 -2.22 8.75 -3.59
CA ARG A 17 -1.56 10.00 -3.18
C ARG A 17 -1.77 10.30 -1.70
N ALA A 18 -2.97 10.04 -1.18
CA ALA A 18 -3.29 10.22 0.23
C ALA A 18 -2.50 9.26 1.13
N ALA A 19 -2.42 7.98 0.76
CA ALA A 19 -1.65 6.96 1.47
C ALA A 19 -0.14 7.30 1.50
N LYS A 20 0.45 7.69 0.36
CA LYS A 20 1.86 8.16 0.30
C LYS A 20 2.10 9.28 1.29
N ARG A 21 1.24 10.31 1.23
CA ARG A 21 1.37 11.49 2.08
C ARG A 21 1.31 11.12 3.55
N PHE A 22 0.39 10.24 3.94
CA PHE A 22 0.29 9.75 5.31
C PHE A 22 1.57 9.04 5.78
N LEU A 23 2.11 8.12 4.98
CA LEU A 23 3.35 7.41 5.32
C LEU A 23 4.53 8.38 5.43
N SER A 24 4.65 9.32 4.48
CA SER A 24 5.69 10.35 4.51
C SER A 24 5.58 11.29 5.72
N GLU A 25 4.36 11.70 6.09
CA GLU A 25 4.13 12.54 7.28
C GLU A 25 4.49 11.82 8.59
N LYS A 26 4.37 10.48 8.62
CA LYS A 26 4.77 9.63 9.75
C LYS A 26 6.26 9.25 9.72
N GLY A 27 7.01 9.64 8.68
CA GLY A 27 8.41 9.27 8.50
C GLY A 27 8.63 7.78 8.22
N ILE A 28 7.62 7.10 7.68
CA ILE A 28 7.69 5.69 7.32
C ILE A 28 8.27 5.58 5.91
N GLU A 29 9.38 4.86 5.78
CA GLU A 29 9.96 4.53 4.47
C GLU A 29 9.18 3.39 3.81
N PHE A 30 8.92 3.53 2.51
CA PHE A 30 8.26 2.52 1.70
C PHE A 30 8.80 2.54 0.27
N GLU A 31 8.75 1.39 -0.39
CA GLU A 31 9.01 1.24 -1.81
C GLU A 31 7.70 1.47 -2.59
N GLU A 32 7.72 2.36 -3.56
CA GLU A 32 6.56 2.58 -4.43
C GLU A 32 6.71 1.79 -5.73
N VAL A 33 5.68 1.01 -6.07
CA VAL A 33 5.62 0.25 -7.33
C VAL A 33 4.36 0.64 -8.11
N ASP A 34 4.57 1.31 -9.24
CA ASP A 34 3.51 1.66 -10.18
C ASP A 34 3.09 0.43 -11.01
N ILE A 35 1.91 -0.09 -10.72
CA ILE A 35 1.39 -1.30 -11.38
C ILE A 35 0.94 -1.03 -12.83
N GLU A 36 0.87 0.21 -13.29
CA GLU A 36 0.62 0.54 -14.70
C GLU A 36 1.87 0.31 -15.56
N LYS A 37 3.05 0.38 -14.94
CA LYS A 37 4.35 0.24 -15.61
C LYS A 37 4.99 -1.13 -15.38
N ASN A 38 4.52 -1.86 -14.37
CA ASN A 38 5.02 -3.18 -14.03
C ASN A 38 3.88 -4.21 -14.05
N PRO A 39 3.76 -5.01 -15.14
CA PRO A 39 2.76 -6.07 -15.26
C PRO A 39 2.84 -7.13 -14.15
N GLU A 40 4.06 -7.50 -13.72
CA GLU A 40 4.26 -8.48 -12.64
C GLU A 40 3.72 -7.94 -11.31
N ALA A 41 3.88 -6.64 -11.07
CA ALA A 41 3.30 -5.98 -9.90
C ALA A 41 1.76 -5.91 -9.96
N ALA A 42 1.19 -5.75 -11.16
CA ALA A 42 -0.26 -5.81 -11.34
C ALA A 42 -0.81 -7.22 -11.05
N GLU A 43 -0.14 -8.26 -11.52
CA GLU A 43 -0.46 -9.65 -11.19
C GLU A 43 -0.36 -9.88 -9.68
N LYS A 44 0.71 -9.41 -9.05
CA LYS A 44 0.87 -9.50 -7.60
C LYS A 44 -0.29 -8.84 -6.86
N VAL A 45 -0.68 -7.62 -7.22
CA VAL A 45 -1.83 -6.94 -6.62
C VAL A 45 -3.11 -7.76 -6.77
N MET A 46 -3.34 -8.37 -7.94
CA MET A 46 -4.50 -9.24 -8.14
C MET A 46 -4.45 -10.47 -7.25
N GLU A 47 -3.31 -11.14 -7.12
CA GLU A 47 -3.14 -12.28 -6.20
C GLU A 47 -3.47 -11.89 -4.75
N LEU A 48 -2.99 -10.72 -4.32
CA LEU A 48 -3.19 -10.21 -2.96
C LEU A 48 -4.64 -9.79 -2.68
N ASN A 49 -5.41 -9.47 -3.71
CA ASN A 49 -6.77 -8.94 -3.62
C ASN A 49 -7.81 -9.86 -4.26
N ASN A 50 -7.63 -11.18 -4.17
CA ASN A 50 -8.60 -12.18 -4.66
C ASN A 50 -8.98 -12.01 -6.16
N GLY A 51 -7.99 -11.67 -6.99
CA GLY A 51 -8.14 -11.44 -8.43
C GLY A 51 -8.49 -10.00 -8.81
N MET A 52 -8.62 -9.09 -7.84
CA MET A 52 -8.99 -7.70 -8.10
C MET A 52 -7.77 -6.78 -8.16
N ARG A 53 -7.76 -5.84 -9.10
CA ARG A 53 -6.69 -4.83 -9.20
C ARG A 53 -6.99 -3.63 -8.30
N ILE A 54 -6.80 -3.80 -6.99
CA ILE A 54 -7.09 -2.77 -5.99
C ILE A 54 -5.82 -2.00 -5.61
N VAL A 55 -5.91 -0.67 -5.63
CA VAL A 55 -4.84 0.22 -5.16
C VAL A 55 -5.42 1.34 -4.29
N PRO A 56 -4.63 1.90 -3.34
CA PRO A 56 -3.33 1.43 -2.89
C PRO A 56 -3.40 0.06 -2.17
N THR A 57 -2.44 -0.81 -2.46
CA THR A 57 -2.22 -2.07 -1.72
C THR A 57 -0.81 -2.03 -1.15
N LEU A 58 -0.66 -2.31 0.14
CA LEU A 58 0.63 -2.40 0.80
C LEU A 58 0.92 -3.84 1.18
N ASP A 59 2.15 -4.28 0.91
CA ASP A 59 2.75 -5.51 1.41
C ASP A 59 3.80 -5.14 2.47
N ILE A 60 3.51 -5.53 3.71
CA ILE A 60 4.35 -5.29 4.89
C ILE A 60 4.85 -6.66 5.37
N GLU A 61 5.89 -7.17 4.73
CA GLU A 61 6.49 -8.47 5.02
C GLU A 61 5.45 -9.62 5.06
N GLY A 62 4.50 -9.61 4.13
CA GLY A 62 3.41 -10.60 4.04
C GLY A 62 2.11 -10.20 4.74
N VAL A 63 2.09 -9.06 5.46
CA VAL A 63 0.84 -8.45 5.95
C VAL A 63 0.31 -7.49 4.89
N ILE A 64 -0.88 -7.78 4.38
CA ILE A 64 -1.49 -7.03 3.28
C ILE A 64 -2.48 -6.01 3.82
N VAL A 65 -2.28 -4.73 3.47
CA VAL A 65 -3.18 -3.63 3.81
C VAL A 65 -3.75 -3.05 2.52
N VAL A 66 -5.08 -3.06 2.41
CA VAL A 66 -5.81 -2.64 1.21
C VAL A 66 -6.54 -1.32 1.49
N GLY A 67 -6.24 -0.29 0.69
CA GLY A 67 -6.71 1.07 0.89
C GLY A 67 -7.67 1.58 -0.19
N ASP A 68 -8.56 0.73 -0.70
CA ASP A 68 -9.54 1.03 -1.76
C ASP A 68 -10.44 2.25 -1.49
N LYS A 69 -10.57 2.63 -0.22
CA LYS A 69 -11.15 3.90 0.25
C LYS A 69 -10.25 4.43 1.35
N PHE A 70 -9.35 5.33 1.01
CA PHE A 70 -8.36 5.77 1.99
C PHE A 70 -9.03 6.47 3.18
N ASP A 71 -9.00 5.80 4.33
CA ASP A 71 -9.41 6.35 5.62
C ASP A 71 -8.17 6.38 6.53
N PRO A 72 -7.70 7.57 6.95
CA PRO A 72 -6.47 7.69 7.75
C PRO A 72 -6.50 6.91 9.06
N ALA A 73 -7.66 6.81 9.72
CA ALA A 73 -7.78 6.15 11.02
C ALA A 73 -7.74 4.62 10.87
N ARG A 74 -8.44 4.08 9.87
CA ARG A 74 -8.35 2.67 9.51
C ARG A 74 -6.94 2.32 9.05
N PHE A 75 -6.36 3.14 8.19
CA PHE A 75 -5.01 2.92 7.67
C PHE A 75 -3.95 2.94 8.79
N GLU A 76 -4.04 3.86 9.74
CA GLU A 76 -3.16 3.87 10.91
C GLU A 76 -3.31 2.60 11.75
N LYS A 77 -4.54 2.14 11.99
CA LYS A 77 -4.83 0.92 12.73
C LYS A 77 -4.21 -0.30 12.03
N ASP A 78 -4.40 -0.43 10.73
CA ASP A 78 -3.88 -1.54 9.93
C ASP A 78 -2.34 -1.57 9.97
N LEU A 79 -1.68 -0.40 9.92
CA LEU A 79 -0.22 -0.28 10.06
C LEU A 79 0.27 -0.66 11.47
N ARG A 80 -0.48 -0.33 12.53
CA ARG A 80 -0.16 -0.75 13.91
C ARG A 80 -0.29 -2.27 14.08
N GLU A 81 -1.35 -2.86 13.54
CA GLU A 81 -1.55 -4.31 13.55
C GLU A 81 -0.47 -5.03 12.73
N ALA A 82 -0.02 -4.40 11.64
CA ALA A 82 1.13 -4.87 10.87
C ALA A 82 2.48 -4.64 11.57
N GLY A 83 2.53 -3.96 12.74
CA GLY A 83 3.76 -3.71 13.50
C GLY A 83 4.73 -2.74 12.82
N VAL A 84 4.21 -1.81 12.01
CA VAL A 84 4.95 -0.69 11.42
C VAL A 84 5.00 0.51 12.37
N LEU A 85 3.93 0.70 13.15
CA LEU A 85 3.69 1.78 14.11
C LEU A 85 3.50 1.22 15.52
#